data_AF-A0A7X9IF66-F1
#
_entry.id   AF-A0A7X9IF66-F1
#
_cell.length_a   1.000
_cell.length_b   1.000
_cell.length_c   1.000
_cell.angle_alpha   90.00
_cell.angle_beta   90.00
_cell.angle_gamma   90.00
#
_symmetry.space_group_name_H-M   'P 1'
#
loop_
_entity.id
_entity.type
_entity.pdbx_description
1 polymer ?
#
loop_
_entity_poly.entity_id
_entity_poly.type
_entity_poly.pdbx_seq_one_letter_code
_entity_poly.pdbx_strand_id
1 'polypeptide(L)'
;MDLGTIWFVLWGVLWAVYFVLDGFDLGLGTLLPFMARDEGEKRIFYNAMGPFWDGNEVWLITAGGVTFAAFPTTYAVMFSGLYSALMLLLFALIVRGVCFEFRGKVESPGWKKLWDTCLFLGSFAPALLLGVAFANIFMGIPIDQDHIFQGNLLTLLNPYGLAGGVLFVLLFAHHGALWLANKSEGDLRGRAMAMAGRLWPIMAGWIVLFLILSMFYTKLFNNYLNSPILFV
;
A
#
# COMPACT_ATOMS: atom_id res chain seq x y z
N MET A 1 -30.40 2.82 5.40
CA MET A 1 -29.20 3.23 4.64
C MET A 1 -29.64 3.50 3.22
N ASP A 2 -29.33 4.66 2.66
CA ASP A 2 -29.56 4.95 1.24
C ASP A 2 -28.51 4.24 0.36
N LEU A 3 -28.76 4.18 -0.95
CA LEU A 3 -27.90 3.49 -1.92
C LEU A 3 -26.47 4.07 -1.96
N GLY A 4 -26.32 5.39 -1.83
CA GLY A 4 -25.01 6.04 -1.80
C GLY A 4 -24.18 5.62 -0.60
N THR A 5 -24.81 5.55 0.58
CA THR A 5 -24.17 5.03 1.80
C THR A 5 -23.75 3.57 1.63
N ILE A 6 -24.58 2.72 1.01
CA ILE A 6 -24.22 1.31 0.76
C ILE A 6 -22.98 1.23 -0.15
N TRP A 7 -22.94 1.97 -1.25
CA TRP A 7 -21.79 2.01 -2.15
C TRP A 7 -20.53 2.55 -1.49
N PHE A 8 -20.66 3.52 -0.59
CA PHE A 8 -19.51 4.05 0.15
C PHE A 8 -18.93 3.01 1.11
N VAL A 9 -19.79 2.25 1.82
CA VAL A 9 -19.35 1.13 2.66
C VAL A 9 -18.67 0.05 1.81
N LEU A 10 -19.26 -0.33 0.68
CA LEU A 10 -18.66 -1.30 -0.24
C LEU A 10 -17.30 -0.83 -0.76
N TRP A 11 -17.17 0.45 -1.11
CA TRP A 11 -15.91 1.04 -1.53
C TRP A 11 -14.82 0.90 -0.44
N GLY A 12 -15.15 1.18 0.82
CA GLY A 12 -14.25 0.97 1.95
C GLY A 12 -13.86 -0.50 2.15
N VAL A 13 -14.82 -1.42 2.01
CA VAL A 13 -14.57 -2.87 2.10
C VAL A 13 -13.63 -3.33 0.99
N LEU A 14 -13.80 -2.87 -0.26
CA LEU A 14 -12.95 -3.24 -1.38
C LEU A 14 -11.49 -2.82 -1.17
N TRP A 15 -11.28 -1.59 -0.71
CA TRP A 15 -9.94 -1.12 -0.36
C TRP A 15 -9.34 -1.89 0.83
N ALA A 16 -10.14 -2.19 1.85
CA ALA A 16 -9.69 -2.98 2.99
C ALA A 16 -9.27 -4.40 2.56
N VAL A 17 -10.07 -5.05 1.71
CA VAL A 17 -9.73 -6.37 1.17
C VAL A 17 -8.46 -6.29 0.32
N TYR A 18 -8.31 -5.29 -0.54
CA TYR A 18 -7.07 -5.09 -1.29
C TYR A 18 -5.85 -4.93 -0.36
N PHE A 19 -5.91 -4.05 0.66
CA PHE A 19 -4.79 -3.85 1.58
C PHE A 19 -4.49 -5.05 2.47
N VAL A 20 -5.48 -5.88 2.78
CA VAL A 20 -5.24 -7.16 3.46
C VAL A 20 -4.57 -8.15 2.52
N LEU A 21 -5.11 -8.34 1.33
CA LEU A 21 -4.63 -9.36 0.40
C LEU A 21 -3.29 -9.00 -0.22
N ASP A 22 -3.18 -7.84 -0.85
CA ASP A 22 -1.94 -7.42 -1.51
C ASP A 22 -0.92 -6.83 -0.51
N GLY A 23 -1.35 -6.48 0.70
CA GLY A 23 -0.46 -5.91 1.71
C GLY A 23 0.66 -6.85 2.15
N PHE A 24 0.42 -8.17 2.22
CA PHE A 24 1.50 -9.11 2.52
C PHE A 24 2.45 -9.28 1.33
N ASP A 25 1.95 -9.22 0.09
CA ASP A 25 2.78 -9.30 -1.13
C ASP A 25 3.71 -8.08 -1.23
N LEU A 26 3.15 -6.88 -1.10
CA LEU A 26 3.91 -5.63 -1.03
C LEU A 26 4.91 -5.65 0.13
N GLY A 27 4.52 -6.20 1.27
CA GLY A 27 5.38 -6.39 2.43
C GLY A 27 6.59 -7.30 2.18
N LEU A 28 6.35 -8.47 1.60
CA LEU A 28 7.38 -9.46 1.28
C LEU A 28 8.38 -8.91 0.26
N GLY A 29 7.89 -8.31 -0.82
CA GLY A 29 8.75 -7.69 -1.83
C GLY A 29 9.60 -6.56 -1.24
N THR A 30 9.04 -5.76 -0.33
CA THR A 30 9.77 -4.71 0.39
C THR A 30 10.85 -5.28 1.32
N LEU A 31 10.58 -6.41 1.97
CA LEU A 31 11.50 -7.02 2.95
C LEU A 31 12.59 -7.90 2.33
N LEU A 32 12.38 -8.41 1.12
CA LEU A 32 13.28 -9.36 0.45
C LEU A 32 14.77 -8.99 0.53
N PRO A 33 15.22 -7.78 0.13
CA PRO A 33 16.64 -7.45 0.12
C PRO A 33 17.26 -7.36 1.52
N PHE A 34 16.46 -7.25 2.57
CA PHE A 34 16.93 -7.09 3.95
C PHE A 34 16.92 -8.39 4.75
N MET A 35 16.20 -9.41 4.27
CA MET A 35 15.92 -10.63 5.05
C MET A 35 16.45 -11.92 4.41
N ALA A 36 16.43 -12.01 3.08
CA ALA A 36 16.90 -13.19 2.37
C ALA A 36 18.43 -13.16 2.25
N ARG A 37 19.09 -14.26 2.65
CA ARG A 37 20.55 -14.39 2.69
C ARG A 37 21.13 -15.10 1.47
N ASP A 38 20.35 -15.99 0.87
CA ASP A 38 20.74 -16.79 -0.28
C ASP A 38 19.59 -16.97 -1.29
N GLU A 39 19.89 -17.57 -2.44
CA GLU A 39 18.89 -17.79 -3.49
C GLU A 39 17.78 -18.78 -3.08
N GLY A 40 18.05 -19.69 -2.15
CA GLY A 40 17.03 -20.59 -1.61
C GLY A 40 15.99 -19.82 -0.82
N GLU A 41 16.43 -18.95 0.09
CA GLU A 41 15.55 -18.08 0.85
C GLU A 41 14.81 -17.08 -0.04
N LYS A 42 15.48 -16.46 -1.02
CA LYS A 42 14.78 -15.60 -1.99
C LYS A 42 13.67 -16.36 -2.72
N ARG A 43 13.92 -17.60 -3.13
CA ARG A 43 12.89 -18.43 -3.78
C ARG A 43 11.70 -18.69 -2.87
N ILE A 44 11.90 -18.82 -1.55
CA ILE A 44 10.80 -18.92 -0.59
C ILE A 44 9.95 -17.64 -0.60
N PHE A 45 10.55 -16.44 -0.64
CA PHE A 45 9.79 -15.19 -0.78
C PHE A 45 8.93 -15.18 -2.05
N TYR A 46 9.52 -15.48 -3.21
CA TYR A 46 8.78 -15.53 -4.48
C TYR A 46 7.64 -16.56 -4.43
N ASN A 47 7.89 -17.76 -3.90
CA ASN A 47 6.88 -18.81 -3.79
C ASN A 47 5.77 -18.48 -2.77
N ALA A 48 6.06 -17.68 -1.75
CA ALA A 48 5.08 -17.26 -0.76
C ALA A 48 4.04 -16.28 -1.32
N MET A 49 4.41 -15.52 -2.37
CA MET A 49 3.55 -14.57 -3.09
C MET A 49 2.92 -15.18 -4.35
N GLY A 50 3.67 -16.01 -5.07
CA GLY A 50 3.38 -16.49 -6.42
C GLY A 50 1.95 -16.98 -6.68
N PRO A 51 1.35 -17.82 -5.82
CA PRO A 51 -0.01 -18.31 -6.05
C PRO A 51 -1.13 -17.27 -5.85
N PHE A 52 -0.83 -16.10 -5.29
CA PHE A 52 -1.85 -15.15 -4.80
C PHE A 52 -1.78 -13.78 -5.47
N TRP A 53 -0.58 -13.27 -5.80
CA TRP A 53 -0.36 -11.87 -6.18
C TRP A 53 -1.28 -11.38 -7.31
N ASP A 54 -1.42 -12.16 -8.39
CA ASP A 54 -2.22 -11.76 -9.56
C ASP A 54 -3.72 -11.67 -9.20
N GLY A 55 -4.20 -12.57 -8.35
CA GLY A 55 -5.57 -12.52 -7.82
C GLY A 55 -5.78 -11.37 -6.84
N ASN A 56 -4.76 -11.01 -6.07
CA ASN A 56 -4.83 -9.91 -5.11
C ASN A 56 -4.96 -8.54 -5.81
N GLU A 57 -4.29 -8.35 -6.95
CA GLU A 57 -4.38 -7.14 -7.79
C GLU A 57 -5.78 -6.88 -8.35
N VAL A 58 -6.59 -7.93 -8.54
CA VAL A 58 -7.98 -7.78 -9.01
C VAL A 58 -8.79 -6.90 -8.05
N TRP A 59 -8.47 -6.91 -6.76
CA TRP A 59 -9.16 -6.07 -5.77
C TRP A 59 -8.84 -4.58 -5.93
N LEU A 60 -7.62 -4.23 -6.34
CA LEU A 60 -7.27 -2.85 -6.69
C LEU A 60 -8.06 -2.39 -7.92
N ILE A 61 -8.10 -3.23 -8.96
CA ILE A 61 -8.86 -2.95 -10.19
C ILE A 61 -10.34 -2.78 -9.86
N THR A 62 -10.88 -3.64 -9.00
CA THR A 62 -12.29 -3.59 -8.56
C THR A 62 -12.57 -2.34 -7.74
N ALA A 63 -11.69 -1.93 -6.82
CA ALA A 63 -11.83 -0.70 -6.06
C ALA A 63 -11.83 0.53 -7.00
N GLY A 64 -10.95 0.55 -8.01
CA GLY A 64 -10.95 1.57 -9.07
C GLY A 64 -12.23 1.56 -9.90
N GLY A 65 -12.70 0.38 -10.32
CA GLY A 65 -13.92 0.20 -11.11
C GLY A 65 -15.19 0.62 -10.36
N VAL A 66 -15.30 0.32 -9.06
CA VAL A 66 -16.39 0.80 -8.22
C VAL A 66 -16.32 2.31 -8.01
N THR A 67 -15.12 2.88 -7.89
CA THR A 67 -14.95 4.34 -7.84
C THR A 67 -15.51 4.98 -9.11
N PHE A 68 -15.24 4.40 -10.29
CA PHE A 68 -15.81 4.86 -11.56
C PHE A 68 -17.34 4.70 -11.64
N ALA A 69 -17.86 3.53 -11.26
CA ALA A 69 -19.28 3.21 -11.41
C ALA A 69 -20.19 3.93 -10.41
N ALA A 70 -19.79 3.98 -9.13
CA ALA A 70 -20.59 4.55 -8.06
C ALA A 70 -20.30 6.04 -7.81
N PHE A 71 -19.07 6.50 -8.10
CA PHE A 71 -18.62 7.87 -7.81
C PHE A 71 -17.89 8.52 -9.00
N PRO A 72 -18.53 8.65 -10.18
CA PRO A 72 -17.86 9.02 -11.43
C PRO A 72 -17.11 10.36 -11.36
N THR A 73 -17.68 11.37 -10.68
CA THR A 73 -16.99 12.66 -10.47
C THR A 73 -15.73 12.49 -9.62
N THR A 74 -15.81 11.70 -8.56
CA THR A 74 -14.63 11.41 -7.70
C THR A 74 -13.56 10.70 -8.50
N TYR A 75 -13.95 9.71 -9.31
CA TYR A 75 -13.05 9.00 -10.22
C TYR A 75 -12.34 9.97 -11.18
N ALA A 76 -13.10 10.81 -11.90
CA ALA A 76 -12.55 11.73 -12.89
C ALA A 76 -11.57 12.73 -12.25
N VAL A 77 -11.96 13.36 -11.14
CA VAL A 77 -11.15 14.36 -10.45
C VAL A 77 -9.91 13.74 -9.82
N MET A 78 -10.04 12.56 -9.20
CA MET A 78 -8.91 11.86 -8.60
C MET A 78 -7.90 11.41 -9.66
N PHE A 79 -8.35 10.79 -10.76
CA PHE A 79 -7.44 10.30 -11.80
C PHE A 79 -6.78 11.41 -12.61
N SER A 80 -7.48 12.53 -12.85
CA SER A 80 -6.90 13.69 -13.53
C SER A 80 -5.98 14.51 -12.62
N GLY A 81 -6.39 14.77 -11.37
CA GLY A 81 -5.61 15.55 -10.40
C GLY A 81 -4.38 14.81 -9.89
N LEU A 82 -4.48 13.51 -9.63
CA LEU A 82 -3.37 12.67 -9.16
C LEU A 82 -2.64 11.96 -10.30
N TYR A 83 -2.77 12.44 -11.54
CA TYR A 83 -2.28 11.77 -12.75
C TYR A 83 -0.83 11.28 -12.62
N SER A 84 0.11 12.15 -12.26
CA SER A 84 1.52 11.77 -12.14
C SER A 84 1.76 10.73 -11.05
N ALA A 85 1.06 10.82 -9.91
CA ALA A 85 1.21 9.87 -8.81
C ALA A 85 0.64 8.49 -9.18
N LEU A 86 -0.53 8.46 -9.82
CA LEU A 86 -1.16 7.23 -10.30
C LEU A 86 -0.37 6.58 -11.45
N MET A 87 0.27 7.39 -12.29
CA MET A 87 1.16 6.88 -13.33
C MET A 87 2.41 6.20 -12.74
N LEU A 88 3.00 6.81 -11.71
CA LEU A 88 4.12 6.18 -10.98
C LEU A 88 3.68 4.88 -10.29
N LEU A 89 2.51 4.87 -9.67
CA LEU A 89 1.92 3.66 -9.08
C LEU A 89 1.74 2.57 -10.13
N LEU A 90 1.13 2.90 -11.28
CA LEU A 90 0.91 1.97 -12.38
C LEU A 90 2.23 1.36 -12.89
N PHE A 91 3.25 2.18 -13.13
CA PHE A 91 4.54 1.66 -13.58
C PHE A 91 5.21 0.77 -12.54
N ALA A 92 5.11 1.11 -11.25
CA ALA A 92 5.64 0.27 -10.18
C ALA A 92 4.95 -1.11 -10.14
N LEU A 93 3.62 -1.15 -10.28
CA LEU A 93 2.84 -2.39 -10.32
C LEU A 93 3.13 -3.23 -11.58
N ILE A 94 3.26 -2.59 -12.76
CA ILE A 94 3.68 -3.27 -13.99
C ILE A 94 5.04 -3.92 -13.79
N VAL A 95 6.02 -3.15 -13.29
CA VAL A 95 7.36 -3.68 -13.02
C VAL A 95 7.27 -4.87 -12.07
N ARG A 96 6.47 -4.79 -10.99
CA ARG A 96 6.25 -5.89 -10.04
C ARG A 96 5.76 -7.16 -10.73
N GLY A 97 4.70 -7.08 -11.53
CA GLY A 97 4.17 -8.23 -12.26
C GLY A 97 5.20 -8.85 -13.21
N VAL A 98 5.93 -8.02 -13.96
CA VAL A 98 7.01 -8.48 -14.86
C VAL A 98 8.12 -9.19 -14.07
N CYS A 99 8.45 -8.75 -12.85
CA CYS A 99 9.48 -9.43 -12.03
C CYS A 99 9.15 -10.89 -11.75
N PHE A 100 7.89 -11.20 -11.41
CA PHE A 100 7.47 -12.57 -11.11
C PHE A 100 7.65 -13.49 -12.32
N GLU A 101 7.27 -13.02 -13.50
CA GLU A 101 7.34 -13.79 -14.74
C GLU A 101 8.77 -13.96 -15.28
N PHE A 102 9.60 -12.92 -15.18
CA PHE A 102 10.90 -12.90 -15.87
C PHE A 102 12.07 -13.35 -15.01
N ARG A 103 11.99 -13.24 -13.67
CA ARG A 103 13.13 -13.56 -12.79
C ARG A 103 13.71 -14.96 -13.03
N GLY A 104 12.85 -15.96 -13.19
CA GLY A 104 13.23 -17.36 -13.35
C GLY A 104 13.65 -17.77 -14.78
N LYS A 105 13.62 -16.84 -15.74
CA LYS A 105 13.85 -17.17 -17.17
C LYS A 105 15.33 -17.26 -17.54
N VAL A 106 16.23 -16.65 -16.77
CA VAL A 106 17.67 -16.65 -17.05
C VAL A 106 18.45 -16.97 -15.78
N GLU A 107 19.28 -18.00 -15.84
CA GLU A 107 20.17 -18.43 -14.77
C GLU A 107 21.46 -17.58 -14.73
N SER A 108 21.31 -16.29 -14.42
CA SER A 108 22.43 -15.34 -14.26
C SER A 108 22.30 -14.57 -12.95
N PRO A 109 23.37 -14.42 -12.15
CA PRO A 109 23.33 -13.62 -10.92
C PRO A 109 22.93 -12.16 -11.16
N GLY A 110 23.39 -11.57 -12.27
CA GLY A 110 23.03 -10.19 -12.64
C GLY A 110 21.55 -10.04 -12.99
N TRP A 111 21.00 -11.03 -13.71
CA TRP A 111 19.58 -11.08 -14.06
C TRP A 111 18.69 -11.21 -12.81
N LYS A 112 19.00 -12.16 -11.93
CA LYS A 112 18.27 -12.36 -10.67
C LYS A 112 18.32 -11.11 -9.78
N LYS A 113 19.50 -10.49 -9.65
CA LYS A 113 19.66 -9.24 -8.87
C LYS A 113 18.84 -8.07 -9.44
N LEU A 114 18.79 -7.93 -10.76
CA LEU A 114 17.95 -6.91 -11.41
C LEU A 114 16.49 -7.09 -11.01
N TRP A 115 15.94 -8.30 -11.17
CA TRP A 115 14.55 -8.59 -10.85
C TRP A 115 14.23 -8.58 -9.36
N ASP A 116 15.18 -8.95 -8.50
CA ASP A 116 15.06 -8.77 -7.04
C ASP A 116 14.94 -7.28 -6.68
N THR A 117 15.72 -6.42 -7.34
CA THR A 117 15.69 -4.96 -7.13
C THR A 117 14.38 -4.36 -7.65
N CYS A 118 13.94 -4.79 -8.84
CA CYS A 118 12.68 -4.38 -9.41
C CYS A 118 11.48 -4.85 -8.55
N LEU A 119 11.53 -6.05 -7.96
CA LEU A 119 10.50 -6.50 -7.02
C LEU A 119 10.47 -5.62 -5.78
N PHE A 120 11.63 -5.30 -5.21
CA PHE A 120 11.73 -4.40 -4.06
C PHE A 120 11.10 -3.03 -4.36
N LEU A 121 11.53 -2.38 -5.45
CA LEU A 121 11.01 -1.06 -5.83
C LEU A 121 9.53 -1.13 -6.23
N GLY A 122 9.12 -2.15 -6.96
CA GLY A 122 7.74 -2.42 -7.37
C GLY A 122 6.82 -2.81 -6.22
N SER A 123 7.34 -3.04 -5.02
CA SER A 123 6.56 -3.34 -3.81
C SER A 123 6.60 -2.19 -2.80
N PHE A 124 7.77 -1.59 -2.61
CA PHE A 124 7.94 -0.44 -1.74
C PHE A 124 7.25 0.81 -2.30
N ALA A 125 7.38 1.08 -3.60
CA ALA A 125 6.82 2.29 -4.18
C ALA A 125 5.28 2.30 -4.12
N PRO A 126 4.54 1.23 -4.49
CA PRO A 126 3.09 1.22 -4.32
C PRO A 126 2.64 1.39 -2.86
N ALA A 127 3.31 0.71 -1.92
CA ALA A 127 3.04 0.85 -0.49
C ALA A 127 3.14 2.32 -0.04
N LEU A 128 4.23 2.99 -0.42
CA LEU A 128 4.46 4.39 -0.08
C LEU A 128 3.45 5.31 -0.78
N LEU A 129 3.27 5.17 -2.09
CA LEU A 129 2.43 6.05 -2.91
C LEU A 129 0.95 5.95 -2.52
N LEU A 130 0.45 4.75 -2.22
CA LEU A 130 -0.92 4.57 -1.73
C LEU A 130 -1.11 5.24 -0.37
N GLY A 131 -0.18 5.06 0.57
CA GLY A 131 -0.27 5.74 1.87
C GLY A 131 -0.21 7.26 1.77
N VAL A 132 0.64 7.80 0.88
CA VAL A 132 0.69 9.23 0.57
C VAL A 132 -0.64 9.72 -0.01
N ALA A 133 -1.22 8.98 -0.96
CA ALA A 133 -2.48 9.34 -1.59
C ALA A 133 -3.62 9.36 -0.56
N PHE A 134 -3.78 8.31 0.24
CA PHE A 134 -4.82 8.23 1.27
C PHE A 134 -4.67 9.32 2.34
N ALA A 135 -3.46 9.60 2.81
CA ALA A 135 -3.24 10.70 3.74
C ALA A 135 -3.62 12.06 3.13
N ASN A 136 -3.26 12.33 1.87
CA ASN A 136 -3.68 13.56 1.20
C ASN A 136 -5.21 13.64 0.99
N ILE A 137 -5.87 12.52 0.73
CA ILE A 137 -7.35 12.47 0.68
C ILE A 137 -7.96 12.90 2.02
N PHE A 138 -7.40 12.45 3.15
CA PHE A 138 -7.87 12.86 4.49
C PHE A 138 -7.53 14.32 4.84
N MET A 139 -6.37 14.81 4.40
CA MET A 139 -5.97 16.21 4.57
C MET A 139 -6.82 17.16 3.73
N GLY A 140 -7.30 16.68 2.58
CA GLY A 140 -7.91 17.47 1.53
C GLY A 140 -6.89 17.82 0.46
N ILE A 141 -7.25 17.53 -0.79
CA ILE A 141 -6.44 17.85 -1.96
C ILE A 141 -6.88 19.25 -2.46
N PRO A 142 -5.95 20.15 -2.85
CA PRO A 142 -6.29 21.48 -3.35
C PRO A 142 -6.97 21.39 -4.72
N ILE A 143 -8.27 21.17 -4.70
CA ILE A 143 -9.16 21.12 -5.87
C ILE A 143 -10.06 22.35 -5.81
N ASP A 144 -10.14 23.10 -6.90
CA ASP A 144 -10.99 24.29 -7.00
C ASP A 144 -12.46 23.97 -7.30
N GLN A 145 -13.27 25.01 -7.50
CA GLN A 145 -14.71 24.87 -7.78
C GLN A 145 -14.99 24.24 -9.16
N ASP A 146 -14.04 24.31 -10.09
CA ASP A 146 -14.17 23.83 -11.46
C ASP A 146 -13.66 22.39 -11.63
N HIS A 147 -13.28 21.72 -10.54
CA HIS A 147 -12.84 20.33 -10.62
C HIS A 147 -11.33 20.19 -10.77
N ILE A 148 -10.58 21.30 -10.76
CA ILE A 148 -9.19 21.33 -11.22
C ILE A 148 -8.26 21.27 -10.02
N PHE A 149 -7.31 20.35 -10.10
CA PHE A 149 -6.23 20.23 -9.13
C PHE A 149 -5.24 21.39 -9.30
N GLN A 150 -5.07 22.19 -8.24
CA GLN A 150 -4.22 23.38 -8.21
C GLN A 150 -2.82 23.10 -7.63
N GLY A 151 -2.34 21.85 -7.72
CA GLY A 151 -1.06 21.42 -7.19
C GLY A 151 -0.21 20.68 -8.21
N ASN A 152 0.84 20.03 -7.71
CA ASN A 152 1.70 19.13 -8.47
C ASN A 152 2.10 17.92 -7.63
N LEU A 153 2.89 17.00 -8.19
CA LEU A 153 3.36 15.79 -7.49
C LEU A 153 4.03 16.11 -6.15
N LEU A 154 4.83 17.18 -6.06
CA LEU A 154 5.52 17.57 -4.83
C LEU A 154 4.57 18.10 -3.76
N THR A 155 3.39 18.61 -4.16
CA THR A 155 2.34 19.02 -3.22
C THR A 155 1.82 17.84 -2.40
N LEU A 156 1.80 16.64 -3.00
CA LEU A 156 1.40 15.41 -2.33
C LEU A 156 2.47 14.90 -1.36
N LEU A 157 3.74 15.22 -1.60
CA LEU A 157 4.89 14.85 -0.77
C LEU A 157 5.09 15.81 0.42
N ASN A 158 3.99 16.25 1.02
CA ASN A 158 4.02 17.03 2.25
C ASN A 158 4.25 16.13 3.49
N PRO A 159 4.60 16.68 4.66
CA PRO A 159 4.92 15.89 5.86
C PRO A 159 3.82 14.91 6.28
N TYR A 160 2.55 15.30 6.14
CA TYR A 160 1.41 14.44 6.51
C TYR A 160 1.21 13.31 5.50
N GLY A 161 1.28 13.62 4.21
CA GLY A 161 1.31 12.63 3.12
C GLY A 161 2.40 11.59 3.31
N LEU A 162 3.64 12.05 3.52
CA LEU A 162 4.79 11.16 3.77
C LEU A 162 4.63 10.33 5.04
N ALA A 163 4.08 10.89 6.12
CA ALA A 163 3.78 10.13 7.33
C ALA A 163 2.80 8.98 7.06
N GLY A 164 1.77 9.21 6.22
CA GLY A 164 0.85 8.17 5.76
C GLY A 164 1.51 7.13 4.86
N GLY A 165 2.41 7.56 3.97
CA GLY A 165 3.22 6.66 3.17
C GLY A 165 4.08 5.72 4.02
N VAL A 166 4.79 6.26 5.01
CA VAL A 166 5.62 5.48 5.95
C VAL A 166 4.74 4.53 6.76
N LEU A 167 3.54 4.97 7.17
CA LEU A 167 2.58 4.12 7.87
C LEU A 167 2.21 2.88 7.04
N PHE A 168 1.90 3.07 5.75
CA PHE A 168 1.56 1.96 4.86
C PHE A 168 2.73 1.00 4.64
N VAL A 169 3.94 1.54 4.44
CA VAL A 169 5.16 0.72 4.34
C VAL A 169 5.37 -0.12 5.60
N LEU A 170 5.25 0.47 6.79
CA LEU A 170 5.38 -0.25 8.06
C LEU A 170 4.31 -1.33 8.23
N LEU A 171 3.06 -1.00 7.87
CA LEU A 171 1.92 -1.91 7.97
C LEU A 171 2.08 -3.12 7.04
N PHE A 172 2.43 -2.88 5.78
CA PHE A 172 2.67 -3.95 4.81
C PHE A 172 3.93 -4.74 5.13
N ALA A 173 5.03 -4.11 5.51
CA ALA A 173 6.23 -4.83 5.96
C ALA A 173 5.93 -5.73 7.17
N HIS A 174 5.17 -5.25 8.16
CA HIS A 174 4.75 -6.06 9.29
C HIS A 174 3.88 -7.25 8.84
N HIS A 175 2.90 -7.01 7.97
CA HIS A 175 2.05 -8.07 7.40
C HIS A 175 2.86 -9.11 6.62
N GLY A 176 3.77 -8.67 5.74
CA GLY A 176 4.66 -9.54 4.97
C GLY A 176 5.57 -10.38 5.86
N ALA A 177 6.08 -9.83 6.96
CA ALA A 177 6.89 -10.58 7.93
C ALA A 177 6.08 -11.69 8.63
N LEU A 178 4.82 -11.41 9.01
CA LEU A 178 3.92 -12.42 9.59
C LEU A 178 3.58 -13.51 8.56
N TRP A 179 3.29 -13.13 7.32
CA TRP A 179 3.03 -14.09 6.25
C TRP A 179 4.26 -14.97 5.97
N LEU A 180 5.45 -14.38 5.90
CA LEU A 180 6.69 -15.13 5.73
C LEU A 180 6.91 -16.13 6.85
N ALA A 181 6.65 -15.74 8.10
CA ALA A 181 6.77 -16.64 9.24
C ALA A 181 5.79 -17.83 9.15
N ASN A 182 4.62 -17.62 8.55
CA ASN A 182 3.65 -18.69 8.29
C ASN A 182 4.04 -19.59 7.10
N LYS A 183 4.76 -19.04 6.11
CA LYS A 183 5.14 -19.76 4.88
C LYS A 183 6.56 -20.35 4.90
N SER A 184 7.32 -20.15 5.97
CA SER A 184 8.70 -20.62 6.09
C SER A 184 8.92 -21.48 7.33
N GLU A 185 10.06 -22.16 7.38
CA GLU A 185 10.49 -23.01 8.49
C GLU A 185 11.92 -22.68 8.90
N GLY A 186 12.38 -23.28 10.01
CA GLY A 186 13.77 -23.16 10.47
C GLY A 186 14.21 -21.72 10.80
N ASP A 187 15.45 -21.39 10.43
CA ASP A 187 16.06 -20.08 10.72
C ASP A 187 15.27 -18.93 10.07
N LEU A 188 14.80 -19.10 8.82
CA LEU A 188 14.03 -18.06 8.12
C LEU A 188 12.74 -17.69 8.87
N ARG A 189 12.00 -18.69 9.38
CA ARG A 189 10.81 -18.46 10.22
C ARG A 189 11.14 -17.70 11.49
N GLY A 190 12.22 -18.08 12.19
CA GLY A 190 12.68 -17.38 13.39
C GLY A 190 13.00 -15.91 13.11
N ARG A 191 13.68 -15.61 12.01
CA ARG A 191 14.00 -14.24 11.60
C ARG A 191 12.76 -13.46 11.15
N ALA A 192 11.81 -14.11 10.47
CA ALA A 192 10.53 -13.51 10.11
C ALA A 192 9.72 -13.10 11.35
N MET A 193 9.60 -13.98 12.35
CA MET A 193 8.95 -13.68 13.64
C MET A 193 9.66 -12.55 14.38
N ALA A 194 11.00 -12.57 14.41
CA ALA A 194 11.77 -11.50 15.04
C ALA A 194 11.58 -10.15 14.32
N MET A 195 11.50 -10.15 12.99
CA MET A 195 11.21 -8.94 12.21
C MET A 195 9.81 -8.42 12.50
N ALA A 196 8.79 -9.29 12.49
CA ALA A 196 7.42 -8.92 12.84
C ALA A 196 7.35 -8.30 14.25
N GLY A 197 8.02 -8.92 15.23
CA GLY A 197 8.09 -8.44 16.60
C GLY A 197 8.83 -7.10 16.76
N ARG A 198 9.83 -6.81 15.92
CA ARG A 198 10.53 -5.51 15.89
C ARG A 198 9.71 -4.42 15.22
N LEU A 199 9.04 -4.75 14.11
CA LEU A 199 8.20 -3.81 13.36
C LEU A 199 6.94 -3.43 14.14
N TRP A 200 6.40 -4.33 14.96
CA TRP A 200 5.19 -4.07 15.74
C TRP A 200 5.24 -2.79 16.60
N PRO A 201 6.19 -2.61 17.55
CA PRO A 201 6.23 -1.40 18.37
C PRO A 201 6.56 -0.14 17.55
N ILE A 202 7.35 -0.27 16.48
CA ILE A 202 7.65 0.85 15.57
C ILE A 202 6.37 1.30 14.85
N MET A 203 5.62 0.34 14.30
CA MET A 203 4.35 0.58 13.63
C MET A 203 3.33 1.17 14.62
N ALA A 204 3.20 0.62 15.82
CA ALA A 204 2.29 1.13 16.85
C ALA A 204 2.62 2.58 17.24
N GLY A 205 3.91 2.88 17.47
CA GLY A 205 4.36 4.26 17.73
C GLY A 205 4.09 5.19 16.55
N TRP A 206 4.27 4.71 15.31
CA TRP A 206 3.99 5.48 14.10
C TRP A 206 2.51 5.72 13.88
N ILE A 207 1.64 4.77 14.22
CA ILE A 207 0.18 4.96 14.22
C ILE A 207 -0.20 6.08 15.19
N VAL A 208 0.34 6.07 16.41
CA VAL A 208 0.09 7.14 17.39
C VAL A 208 0.55 8.49 16.85
N LEU A 209 1.77 8.56 16.30
CA LEU A 209 2.29 9.78 15.68
C LEU A 209 1.40 10.24 14.51
N PHE A 210 0.99 9.34 13.62
CA PHE A 210 0.14 9.66 12.48
C PHE A 210 -1.22 10.20 12.94
N LEU A 211 -1.84 9.58 13.95
CA LEU A 211 -3.08 10.09 14.55
C LEU A 211 -2.91 11.47 15.19
N ILE A 212 -1.77 11.72 15.84
CA ILE A 212 -1.43 13.05 16.36
C ILE A 212 -1.33 14.06 15.22
N LEU A 213 -0.62 13.73 14.15
CA LEU A 213 -0.55 14.59 12.97
C LEU A 213 -1.94 14.82 12.36
N SER A 214 -2.80 13.79 12.30
CA SER A 214 -4.17 13.92 11.80
C SER A 214 -4.99 14.92 12.60
N MET A 215 -4.74 15.11 13.90
CA MET A 215 -5.40 16.15 14.70
C MET A 215 -5.07 17.57 14.24
N PHE A 216 -3.87 17.79 13.69
CA PHE A 216 -3.41 19.11 13.24
C PHE A 216 -3.68 19.35 11.75
N TYR A 217 -3.56 18.30 10.94
CA TYR A 217 -3.64 18.41 9.48
C TYR A 217 -5.04 18.16 8.92
N THR A 218 -5.97 17.62 9.71
CA THR A 218 -7.32 17.28 9.25
C THR A 218 -8.39 17.79 10.20
N LYS A 219 -9.64 17.83 9.72
CA LYS A 219 -10.83 18.09 10.56
C LYS A 219 -11.51 16.80 11.03
N LEU A 220 -10.85 15.64 10.86
CA LEU A 220 -11.47 14.34 11.08
C LEU A 220 -12.03 14.20 12.51
N PHE A 221 -11.25 14.59 13.51
CA PHE A 221 -11.66 14.52 14.92
C PHE A 221 -12.86 15.40 15.26
N ASN A 222 -13.09 16.50 14.54
CA ASN A 222 -14.27 17.35 14.76
C ASN A 222 -15.56 16.57 14.47
N ASN A 223 -15.56 15.68 13.47
CA ASN A 223 -16.72 14.83 13.16
C ASN A 223 -17.03 13.86 14.30
N TYR A 224 -16.00 13.25 14.89
CA TYR A 224 -16.16 12.35 16.03
C TYR A 224 -16.57 13.09 17.31
N LEU A 225 -16.03 14.28 17.56
CA LEU A 225 -16.43 15.11 18.69
C LEU A 225 -17.90 15.59 18.56
N ASN A 226 -18.35 15.90 17.35
CA ASN A 226 -19.74 16.28 17.08
C ASN A 226 -20.72 15.10 17.17
N SER A 227 -20.23 13.88 16.91
CA SER A 227 -21.01 12.64 16.99
C SER A 227 -20.24 11.58 17.79
N PRO A 228 -20.24 11.66 19.14
CA PRO A 228 -19.41 10.81 20.00
C PRO A 228 -19.68 9.31 19.86
N ILE A 229 -20.86 8.93 19.37
CA ILE A 229 -21.20 7.53 19.07
C ILE A 229 -20.27 6.91 18.03
N LEU A 230 -19.58 7.71 17.21
CA LEU A 230 -18.63 7.23 16.22
C LEU A 230 -17.28 6.78 16.84
N PHE A 231 -17.02 7.05 18.13
CA PHE A 231 -15.83 6.54 18.82
C PHE A 231 -15.98 5.08 19.29
N VAL A 232 -17.19 4.53 19.27
CA VAL A 232 -17.55 3.19 19.76
C VAL A 232 -17.87 2.29 18.58
#